data_AF-A0AAU7ZH66-F1
#
_entry.id   AF-A0AAU7ZH66-F1
#
_cell.length_a   1.000
_cell.length_b   1.000
_cell.length_c   1.000
_cell.angle_alpha   90.00
_cell.angle_beta   90.00
_cell.angle_gamma   90.00
#
_symmetry.space_group_name_H-M   'P 1'
#
loop_
_entity.id
_entity.type
_entity.pdbx_description
1 polymer ?
#
loop_
_entity_poly.entity_id
_entity_poly.type
_entity_poly.pdbx_seq_one_letter_code
_entity_poly.pdbx_strand_id
1 'polypeptide(L)'
;MGKPYIKGGTPIGSDSLCKTCSYAHIMTGYRESEMVTMCNEVQPNIIVPFLIYDCTGFYDKNKPSWKQMEDLAIDLATGPMKPAGFKVGAGFHEAVVARICDDEDDE
;
A
#
# COMPACT_ATOMS: atom_id res chain seq x y z
N MET A 1 -28.44 -18.95 0.71
CA MET A 1 -27.31 -19.91 0.71
C MET A 1 -27.76 -21.18 1.41
N GLY A 2 -27.61 -22.34 0.77
CA GLY A 2 -28.10 -23.62 1.29
C GLY A 2 -27.16 -24.23 2.33
N LYS A 3 -27.71 -25.03 3.26
CA LYS A 3 -26.90 -25.80 4.22
C LYS A 3 -26.00 -26.80 3.48
N PRO A 4 -24.72 -26.95 3.86
CA PRO A 4 -23.83 -27.92 3.26
C PRO A 4 -24.34 -29.34 3.51
N TYR A 5 -24.30 -30.21 2.49
CA TYR A 5 -24.65 -31.62 2.64
C TYR A 5 -23.47 -32.37 3.26
N ILE A 6 -23.66 -32.94 4.45
CA ILE A 6 -22.60 -33.63 5.20
C ILE A 6 -22.81 -35.14 5.05
N LYS A 7 -21.82 -35.84 4.48
CA LYS A 7 -21.80 -37.30 4.39
C LYS A 7 -20.63 -37.82 5.22
N GLY A 8 -20.93 -38.59 6.28
CA GLY A 8 -19.89 -39.18 7.13
C GLY A 8 -19.03 -38.17 7.90
N GLY A 9 -19.53 -36.95 8.13
CA GLY A 9 -18.79 -35.88 8.83
C GLY A 9 -18.02 -34.93 7.90
N THR A 10 -17.89 -35.27 6.61
CA THR A 10 -17.27 -34.39 5.61
C THR A 10 -18.35 -33.67 4.80
N PRO A 11 -18.34 -32.32 4.71
CA PRO A 11 -19.21 -31.59 3.80
C PRO A 11 -18.85 -31.91 2.35
N ILE A 12 -19.84 -32.23 1.52
CA ILE A 12 -19.68 -32.58 0.09
C ILE A 12 -20.44 -31.55 -0.75
N GLY A 13 -19.75 -30.99 -1.77
CA GLY A 13 -20.39 -30.24 -2.86
C GLY A 13 -20.69 -28.76 -2.61
N SER A 14 -20.28 -28.20 -1.47
CA SER A 14 -20.44 -26.77 -1.18
C SER A 14 -19.11 -26.10 -0.87
N ASP A 15 -18.89 -24.92 -1.45
CA ASP A 15 -17.78 -24.04 -1.10
C ASP A 15 -17.78 -23.68 0.39
N SER A 16 -16.60 -23.57 0.99
CA SER A 16 -16.47 -23.16 2.39
C SER A 16 -16.85 -21.68 2.55
N LEU A 17 -17.70 -21.38 3.55
CA LEU A 17 -18.05 -20.00 3.92
C LEU A 17 -16.87 -19.24 4.57
N CYS A 18 -15.76 -19.94 4.84
CA CYS A 18 -14.55 -19.34 5.39
C CYS A 18 -13.95 -18.27 4.49
N LYS A 19 -14.20 -18.31 3.17
CA LYS A 19 -13.81 -17.23 2.26
C LYS A 19 -14.42 -15.87 2.62
N THR A 20 -15.60 -15.86 3.24
CA THR A 20 -16.36 -14.65 3.59
C THR A 20 -16.45 -14.43 5.09
N CYS A 21 -15.78 -15.26 5.91
CA CYS A 21 -15.86 -15.15 7.36
C CYS A 21 -14.89 -14.08 7.85
N SER A 22 -15.37 -13.16 8.71
CA SER A 22 -14.57 -12.08 9.28
C SER A 22 -13.40 -12.57 10.15
N TYR A 23 -13.53 -13.77 10.71
CA TYR A 23 -12.52 -14.41 11.56
C TYR A 23 -11.67 -15.44 10.81
N ALA A 24 -11.80 -15.51 9.48
CA ALA A 24 -10.99 -16.43 8.70
C ALA A 24 -9.62 -15.85 8.37
N HIS A 25 -8.60 -16.68 8.61
CA HIS A 25 -7.26 -16.44 8.12
C HIS A 25 -7.02 -17.28 6.88
N ILE A 26 -6.75 -16.60 5.78
CA ILE A 26 -6.48 -17.23 4.48
C ILE A 26 -5.05 -16.86 4.12
N MET A 27 -4.22 -17.87 3.92
CA MET A 27 -2.82 -17.74 3.52
C MET A 27 -2.65 -18.47 2.20
N THR A 28 -2.14 -17.76 1.19
CA THR A 28 -1.96 -18.29 -0.16
C THR A 28 -0.52 -18.12 -0.61
N GLY A 29 0.05 -19.19 -1.16
CA GLY A 29 1.40 -19.26 -1.71
C GLY A 29 1.38 -19.26 -3.24
N TYR A 30 2.56 -19.28 -3.85
CA TYR A 30 2.70 -19.05 -5.30
C TYR A 30 2.11 -20.15 -6.17
N ARG A 31 1.90 -21.35 -5.60
CA ARG A 31 1.25 -22.46 -6.30
C ARG A 31 -0.23 -22.55 -5.91
N GLU A 32 -1.07 -22.99 -6.84
CA GLU A 32 -2.51 -23.21 -6.58
C GLU A 32 -2.76 -24.23 -5.45
N SER A 33 -1.83 -25.17 -5.24
CA SER A 33 -1.88 -26.14 -4.15
C SER A 33 -1.49 -25.55 -2.78
N GLU A 34 -0.91 -24.36 -2.74
CA GLU A 34 -0.41 -23.71 -1.53
C GLU A 34 -1.49 -22.76 -1.00
N MET A 35 -2.54 -23.32 -0.39
CA MET A 35 -3.55 -22.53 0.30
C MET A 35 -3.89 -23.14 1.66
N VAL A 36 -3.98 -22.27 2.67
CA VAL A 36 -4.44 -22.64 4.01
C VAL A 36 -5.55 -21.68 4.40
N THR A 37 -6.70 -22.23 4.81
CA THR A 37 -7.85 -21.47 5.28
C THR A 37 -8.23 -21.95 6.67
N MET A 38 -8.16 -21.05 7.65
CA MET A 38 -8.49 -21.33 9.05
C MET A 38 -9.67 -20.48 9.49
N CYS A 39 -10.69 -21.14 10.03
CA CYS A 39 -12.00 -20.56 10.35
C CYS A 39 -12.24 -20.44 11.87
N ASN A 40 -11.16 -20.26 12.61
CA ASN A 40 -11.12 -19.89 14.02
C ASN A 40 -9.87 -19.01 14.11
N GLU A 41 -10.01 -17.84 14.75
CA GLU A 41 -8.92 -16.92 15.06
C GLU A 41 -7.63 -17.71 15.34
N VAL A 42 -6.57 -17.44 14.58
CA VAL A 42 -5.39 -18.33 14.53
C VAL A 42 -4.66 -18.25 15.86
N GLN A 43 -5.01 -19.17 16.75
CA GLN A 43 -4.37 -19.35 18.03
C GLN A 43 -4.07 -20.84 18.18
N PRO A 44 -2.79 -21.28 18.11
CA PRO A 44 -1.53 -20.52 18.12
C PRO A 44 -0.91 -20.27 16.72
N ASN A 45 0.20 -19.50 16.70
CA ASN A 45 1.08 -19.27 15.54
C ASN A 45 1.35 -20.57 14.77
N ILE A 46 0.81 -20.66 13.55
CA ILE A 46 1.10 -21.77 12.65
C ILE A 46 2.41 -21.54 11.90
N ILE A 47 3.18 -22.62 11.73
CA ILE A 47 4.32 -22.63 10.83
C ILE A 47 3.78 -22.93 9.43
N VAL A 48 3.82 -21.95 8.54
CA VAL A 48 3.42 -22.13 7.15
C VAL A 48 4.60 -22.74 6.38
N PRO A 49 4.45 -23.90 5.73
CA PRO A 49 5.56 -24.61 5.09
C PRO A 49 5.94 -24.05 3.71
N PHE A 50 5.27 -23.00 3.24
CA PHE A 50 5.46 -22.40 1.92
C PHE A 50 5.57 -20.87 2.00
N LEU A 51 6.11 -20.27 0.93
CA LEU A 51 6.20 -18.82 0.78
C LEU A 51 4.82 -18.26 0.45
N ILE A 52 4.37 -17.28 1.22
CA ILE A 52 3.05 -16.66 1.11
C ILE A 52 3.16 -15.39 0.26
N TYR A 53 2.25 -15.20 -0.70
CA TYR A 53 2.12 -13.94 -1.45
C TYR A 53 0.93 -13.10 -0.99
N ASP A 54 -0.14 -13.73 -0.49
CA ASP A 54 -1.30 -13.04 0.05
C ASP A 54 -1.77 -13.71 1.35
N CYS A 55 -2.03 -12.87 2.35
CA CYS A 55 -2.47 -13.26 3.68
C CYS A 55 -3.43 -12.22 4.25
N THR A 56 -4.64 -12.66 4.61
CA THR A 56 -5.66 -11.76 5.19
C THR A 56 -5.27 -11.16 6.54
N GLY A 57 -4.35 -11.81 7.26
CA GLY A 57 -3.78 -11.33 8.52
C GLY A 57 -2.41 -10.65 8.38
N PHE A 58 -1.96 -10.35 7.17
CA PHE A 58 -0.65 -9.74 6.96
C PHE A 58 -0.59 -8.33 7.55
N TYR A 59 0.31 -8.14 8.52
CA TYR A 59 0.67 -6.82 9.02
C TYR A 59 2.10 -6.51 8.57
N ASP A 60 2.23 -5.56 7.64
CA ASP A 60 3.53 -5.10 7.17
C ASP A 60 4.25 -4.31 8.27
N LYS A 61 5.40 -4.83 8.71
CA LYS A 61 6.25 -4.18 9.72
C LYS A 61 6.94 -2.93 9.18
N ASN A 62 7.12 -2.83 7.87
CA ASN A 62 7.74 -1.67 7.22
C ASN A 62 6.73 -0.57 6.94
N LYS A 63 5.42 -0.85 7.06
CA LYS A 63 4.39 0.16 6.88
C LYS A 63 4.37 1.07 8.10
N PRO A 64 4.63 2.38 7.93
CA PRO A 64 4.59 3.32 9.04
C PRO A 64 3.16 3.41 9.60
N SER A 65 3.08 3.55 10.91
CA SER A 65 1.84 3.92 11.59
C SER A 65 1.41 5.33 11.21
N TRP A 66 0.13 5.66 11.43
CA TRP A 66 -0.40 7.00 11.17
C TRP A 66 0.43 8.10 11.85
N LYS A 67 0.77 7.92 13.13
CA LYS A 67 1.59 8.86 13.90
C LYS A 67 2.99 9.04 13.29
N GLN A 68 3.63 7.95 12.87
CA GLN A 68 4.93 8.03 12.21
C GLN A 68 4.87 8.76 10.87
N MET A 69 3.76 8.65 10.13
CA MET A 69 3.56 9.44 8.91
C MET A 69 3.32 10.92 9.22
N GLU A 70 2.59 11.23 10.29
CA GLU A 70 2.35 12.60 10.76
C GLU A 70 3.67 13.28 11.18
N ASP A 71 4.53 12.57 11.91
CA ASP A 71 5.86 13.08 12.31
C ASP A 71 6.80 13.35 11.11
N LEU A 72 6.59 12.63 9.99
CA LEU A 72 7.35 12.79 8.74
C LEU A 72 6.73 13.80 7.77
N ALA A 73 5.52 14.28 8.06
CA ALA A 73 4.80 15.15 7.14
C ALA A 73 5.47 16.52 7.04
N ILE A 74 5.59 17.02 5.81
CA ILE A 74 6.05 18.40 5.58
C ILE A 74 4.81 19.29 5.56
N ASP A 75 4.70 20.15 6.58
CA ASP A 75 3.65 21.15 6.65
C ASP A 75 3.92 22.27 5.63
N LEU A 76 3.15 22.26 4.54
CA LEU A 76 3.18 23.33 3.54
C LEU A 76 2.30 24.49 4.00
N ALA A 77 2.93 25.57 4.47
CA ALA A 77 2.22 26.82 4.72
C ALA A 77 1.75 27.43 3.38
N THR A 78 0.44 27.68 3.26
CA THR A 78 -0.18 28.38 2.12
C THR A 78 0.02 29.91 2.19
N GLY A 79 1.24 30.34 2.49
CA GLY A 79 1.62 31.75 2.42
C GLY A 79 1.69 32.28 0.98
N PRO A 80 1.87 33.59 0.77
CA PRO A 80 2.07 34.14 -0.56
C PRO A 80 3.27 33.44 -1.21
N MET A 81 3.00 32.76 -2.34
CA MET A 81 4.02 32.01 -3.06
C MET A 81 5.20 32.93 -3.37
N LYS A 82 6.42 32.47 -3.08
CA LYS A 82 7.61 33.20 -3.51
C LYS A 82 7.56 33.31 -5.05
N PRO A 83 7.89 34.47 -5.63
CA PRO A 83 7.91 34.61 -7.08
C PRO A 83 8.83 33.54 -7.69
N ALA A 84 8.37 32.92 -8.77
CA ALA A 84 9.11 31.87 -9.46
C ALA A 84 10.48 32.41 -9.94
N GLY A 85 11.56 31.68 -9.65
CA GLY A 85 12.92 32.05 -10.04
C GLY A 85 13.97 31.69 -8.99
N PHE A 86 15.21 31.47 -9.42
CA PHE A 86 16.34 31.25 -8.53
C PHE A 86 16.77 32.58 -7.92
N LYS A 87 16.67 32.71 -6.58
CA LYS A 87 17.29 33.84 -5.88
C LYS A 87 18.79 33.59 -5.83
N VAL A 88 19.55 34.50 -6.44
CA VAL A 88 20.99 34.54 -6.26
C VAL A 88 21.27 34.90 -4.79
N GLY A 89 22.01 34.06 -4.07
CA GLY A 89 22.24 34.23 -2.64
C GLY A 89 22.94 35.55 -2.32
N ALA A 90 22.66 36.14 -1.15
CA ALA A 90 23.33 37.36 -0.70
C ALA A 90 24.86 37.12 -0.66
N GLY A 91 25.60 37.85 -1.50
CA GLY A 91 27.04 37.69 -1.71
C GLY A 91 27.45 37.26 -3.13
N PHE A 92 26.51 36.81 -3.94
CA PHE A 92 26.72 36.55 -5.37
C PHE A 92 26.06 37.69 -6.14
N HIS A 93 26.73 38.84 -6.23
CA HIS A 93 26.24 39.91 -7.09
C HIS A 93 26.36 39.46 -8.55
N GLU A 94 25.30 39.73 -9.31
CA GLU A 94 25.16 39.56 -10.77
C GLU A 94 24.50 38.26 -11.23
N ALA A 95 23.17 38.29 -11.26
CA ALA A 95 22.41 37.44 -12.19
C ALA A 95 22.75 37.88 -13.61
N VAL A 96 23.32 36.97 -14.40
CA VAL A 96 23.52 37.18 -15.84
C VAL A 96 22.15 37.47 -16.45
N VAL A 97 21.97 38.70 -16.94
CA VAL A 97 20.78 39.09 -17.70
C VAL A 97 20.68 38.19 -18.91
N ALA A 98 19.66 37.34 -18.95
CA ALA A 98 19.32 36.59 -20.16
C ALA A 98 19.09 37.62 -21.27
N ARG A 99 19.93 37.58 -22.32
CA ARG A 99 19.67 38.31 -23.56
C ARG A 99 18.37 37.74 -24.12
N ILE A 100 17.32 38.55 -24.07
CA ILE A 100 16.13 38.33 -24.87
C ILE A 100 16.62 38.48 -26.32
N CYS A 101 16.57 37.39 -27.08
CA CYS A 101 16.64 37.47 -28.53
C CYS A 101 15.29 38.06 -28.95
N ASP A 102 15.24 39.34 -29.28
CA ASP A 102 14.13 39.88 -30.04
C ASP A 102 14.21 39.24 -31.45
N ASP A 103 13.38 38.23 -31.70
CA ASP A 103 13.01 37.86 -33.07
C ASP A 103 12.07 38.99 -33.57
N GLU A 104 12.67 40.04 -34.13
CA GLU A 104 11.95 40.99 -34.98
C GLU A 104 11.55 40.26 -36.27
N ASP A 105 10.34 39.69 -36.27
CA ASP A 105 9.60 39.36 -37.49
C ASP A 105 9.20 40.69 -38.17
N ASP A 106 10.00 41.14 -39.12
CA ASP A 106 9.62 42.18 -40.10
C ASP A 106 9.49 41.57 -41.52
N GLU A 107 8.21 41.45 -41.92
CA GLU A 107 7.58 41.41 -43.27
C GLU A 107 7.96 40.33 -44.32
#